data_AF-A0A2V9GQP2-F1
#
_entry.id   AF-A0A2V9GQP2-F1
#
_cell.length_a   1.000
_cell.length_b   1.000
_cell.length_c   1.000
_cell.angle_alpha   90.00
_cell.angle_beta   90.00
_cell.angle_gamma   90.00
#
_symmetry.space_group_name_H-M   'P 1'
#
loop_
_entity.id
_entity.type
_entity.pdbx_description
1 polymer ?
#
loop_
_entity_poly.entity_id
_entity_poly.type
_entity_poly.pdbx_seq_one_letter_code
_entity_poly.pdbx_strand_id
1 'polypeptide(L)'
;MNLGQTVFSQLIEHLPHKEFQKCVARYRGDHYLKSFSCWDQFLAMSFAQLTYRESLRDIEACLRSMQSKLYHMGFRGKVSRSTLADANELRDWRIYADFAQVLIGIARPLYADDPLGVELNENLYALDSTTIDLCLSLFPWARFRRHKAAVKMHTLLDLHGSIPTF
;
A
#
# COMPACT_ATOMS: atom_id res chain seq x y z
N MET A 1 -24.52 13.15 -1.11
CA MET A 1 -24.08 11.89 -1.74
C MET A 1 -23.40 12.25 -3.04
N ASN A 2 -22.11 11.92 -3.20
CA ASN A 2 -21.31 12.34 -4.35
C ASN A 2 -21.85 11.69 -5.63
N LEU A 3 -22.62 12.46 -6.40
CA LEU A 3 -23.23 12.05 -7.67
C LEU A 3 -22.14 12.00 -8.75
N GLY A 4 -21.46 10.85 -8.87
CA GLY A 4 -20.62 10.52 -10.03
C GLY A 4 -19.31 9.79 -9.70
N GLN A 5 -18.72 10.04 -8.54
CA GLN A 5 -17.39 9.54 -8.20
C GLN A 5 -17.39 8.80 -6.85
N THR A 6 -16.67 7.68 -6.78
CA THR A 6 -16.53 6.93 -5.54
C THR A 6 -15.57 7.63 -4.58
N VAL A 7 -15.77 7.46 -3.27
CA VAL A 7 -14.83 7.96 -2.25
C VAL A 7 -13.42 7.46 -2.50
N PHE A 8 -13.29 6.19 -2.92
CA PHE A 8 -11.99 5.62 -3.30
C PHE A 8 -11.32 6.43 -4.41
N SER A 9 -12.05 6.79 -5.47
CA SER A 9 -11.46 7.58 -6.56
C SER A 9 -11.01 8.97 -6.09
N GLN A 10 -11.77 9.61 -5.21
CA GLN A 10 -11.38 10.91 -4.62
C GLN A 10 -10.10 10.79 -3.77
N LEU A 11 -9.96 9.71 -3.00
CA LEU A 11 -8.72 9.46 -2.24
C LEU A 11 -7.51 9.26 -3.17
N ILE A 12 -7.70 8.51 -4.26
CA ILE A 12 -6.63 8.23 -5.23
C ILE A 12 -6.22 9.50 -6.00
N GLU A 13 -7.09 10.48 -6.18
CA GLU A 13 -6.75 11.75 -6.86
C GLU A 13 -5.67 12.55 -6.14
N HIS A 14 -5.53 12.38 -4.82
CA HIS A 14 -4.47 13.03 -4.04
C HIS A 14 -3.07 12.40 -4.27
N LEU A 15 -3.00 11.24 -4.93
CA LEU A 15 -1.75 10.54 -5.14
C LEU A 15 -1.01 11.10 -6.37
N PRO A 16 0.30 11.41 -6.25
CA PRO A 16 1.08 12.00 -7.34
C PRO A 16 1.41 10.93 -8.39
N HIS A 17 0.48 10.69 -9.33
CA HIS A 17 0.60 9.64 -10.34
C HIS A 17 1.89 9.74 -11.16
N LYS A 18 2.37 10.96 -11.44
CA LYS A 18 3.65 11.17 -12.15
C LYS A 18 4.84 10.61 -11.37
N GLU A 19 4.88 10.79 -10.06
CA GLU A 19 5.96 10.23 -9.22
C GLU A 19 5.87 8.71 -9.17
N PHE A 20 4.67 8.14 -9.09
CA PHE A 20 4.47 6.70 -9.19
C PHE A 20 5.04 6.14 -10.51
N GLN A 21 4.74 6.79 -11.64
CA GLN A 21 5.25 6.37 -12.95
C GLN A 21 6.78 6.44 -13.04
N LYS A 22 7.43 7.41 -12.38
CA LYS A 22 8.90 7.44 -12.28
C LYS A 22 9.44 6.23 -11.54
N CYS A 23 8.80 5.82 -10.44
CA CYS A 23 9.16 4.60 -9.70
C CYS A 23 8.99 3.35 -10.58
N VAL A 24 7.86 3.21 -11.27
CA VAL A 24 7.63 2.09 -12.20
C VAL A 24 8.68 2.04 -13.30
N ALA A 25 9.00 3.18 -13.92
CA ALA A 25 9.99 3.27 -14.98
C ALA A 25 11.40 2.89 -14.48
N ARG A 26 11.79 3.33 -13.29
CA ARG A 26 13.09 3.02 -12.66
C ARG A 26 13.34 1.52 -12.55
N TYR A 27 12.32 0.76 -12.15
CA TYR A 27 12.42 -0.70 -11.95
C TYR A 27 11.86 -1.51 -13.13
N ARG A 28 11.44 -0.84 -14.22
CA ARG A 28 10.79 -1.46 -15.38
C ARG A 28 9.60 -2.36 -14.98
N GLY A 29 8.80 -1.90 -14.00
CA GLY A 29 7.74 -2.70 -13.36
C GLY A 29 6.62 -3.17 -14.30
N ASP A 30 6.35 -2.39 -15.35
CA ASP A 30 5.37 -2.71 -16.39
C ASP A 30 6.02 -3.27 -17.68
N HIS A 31 7.23 -3.80 -17.58
CA HIS A 31 7.88 -4.44 -18.73
C HIS A 31 7.12 -5.73 -19.12
N TYR A 32 6.85 -5.91 -20.42
CA TYR A 32 6.03 -7.00 -20.98
C TYR A 32 4.57 -7.07 -20.47
N LEU A 33 4.04 -5.95 -19.98
CA LEU A 33 2.66 -5.92 -19.51
C LEU A 33 1.66 -6.21 -20.64
N LYS A 34 0.64 -7.03 -20.36
CA LYS A 34 -0.50 -7.23 -21.28
C LYS A 34 -1.74 -6.43 -20.90
N SER A 35 -2.18 -6.50 -19.64
CA SER A 35 -3.51 -5.96 -19.29
C SER A 35 -3.71 -5.61 -17.81
N PHE A 36 -2.68 -5.63 -16.96
CA PHE A 36 -2.82 -5.31 -15.54
C PHE A 36 -1.53 -4.64 -15.09
N SER A 37 -1.55 -3.33 -14.81
CA SER A 37 -0.36 -2.50 -14.55
C SER A 37 0.07 -2.49 -13.08
N CYS A 38 1.28 -1.98 -12.78
CA CYS A 38 1.72 -1.65 -11.42
C CYS A 38 0.72 -0.72 -10.74
N TRP A 39 0.12 0.20 -11.50
CA TRP A 39 -0.94 1.07 -10.98
C TRP A 39 -2.20 0.28 -10.62
N ASP A 40 -2.67 -0.64 -11.48
CA ASP A 40 -3.83 -1.49 -11.15
C ASP A 40 -3.61 -2.34 -9.89
N GLN A 41 -2.39 -2.85 -9.67
CA GLN A 41 -2.06 -3.57 -8.43
C GLN A 41 -2.04 -2.63 -7.24
N PHE A 42 -1.41 -1.46 -7.37
CA PHE A 42 -1.42 -0.46 -6.30
C PHE A 42 -2.87 -0.14 -5.88
N LEU A 43 -3.74 0.17 -6.85
CA LEU A 43 -5.15 0.44 -6.59
C LEU A 43 -5.86 -0.74 -5.91
N ALA A 44 -5.62 -1.98 -6.37
CA ALA A 44 -6.23 -3.16 -5.77
C ALA A 44 -5.79 -3.38 -4.32
N MET A 45 -4.49 -3.20 -4.03
CA MET A 45 -3.95 -3.36 -2.69
C MET A 45 -4.36 -2.21 -1.76
N SER A 46 -4.38 -0.97 -2.23
CA SER A 46 -4.91 0.18 -1.48
C SER A 46 -6.40 0.01 -1.20
N PHE A 47 -7.19 -0.45 -2.17
CA PHE A 47 -8.61 -0.76 -1.97
C PHE A 47 -8.79 -1.83 -0.89
N ALA A 48 -7.96 -2.88 -0.93
CA ALA A 48 -7.99 -3.95 0.06
C ALA A 48 -7.75 -3.42 1.48
N GLN A 49 -6.72 -2.59 1.66
CA GLN A 49 -6.39 -2.00 2.96
C GLN A 49 -7.49 -1.07 3.47
N LEU A 50 -7.96 -0.13 2.64
CA LEU A 50 -8.97 0.85 3.02
C LEU A 50 -10.35 0.23 3.31
N THR A 51 -10.63 -0.96 2.78
CA THR A 51 -11.90 -1.65 2.96
C THR A 51 -11.78 -2.91 3.80
N TYR A 52 -10.63 -3.13 4.45
CA TYR A 52 -10.37 -4.28 5.33
C TYR A 52 -10.63 -5.65 4.66
N ARG A 53 -10.20 -5.82 3.40
CA ARG A 53 -10.29 -7.12 2.71
C ARG A 53 -9.18 -8.06 3.21
N GLU A 54 -9.54 -9.27 3.59
CA GLU A 54 -8.62 -10.23 4.23
C GLU A 54 -8.00 -11.24 3.25
N SER A 55 -8.46 -11.30 2.00
CA SER A 55 -7.91 -12.24 1.02
C SER A 55 -8.00 -11.75 -0.43
N LEU A 56 -7.13 -12.28 -1.29
CA LEU A 56 -7.17 -11.99 -2.74
C LEU A 56 -8.52 -12.36 -3.39
N ARG A 57 -9.19 -13.39 -2.87
CA ARG A 57 -10.52 -13.80 -3.37
C ARG A 57 -11.60 -12.81 -2.95
N ASP A 58 -11.53 -12.28 -1.74
CA ASP A 58 -12.43 -11.24 -1.25
C ASP A 58 -12.24 -9.92 -2.02
N ILE A 59 -10.98 -9.52 -2.26
CA ILE A 59 -10.64 -8.37 -3.12
C ILE A 59 -11.26 -8.52 -4.52
N GLU A 60 -11.04 -9.68 -5.16
CA GLU A 60 -11.59 -9.97 -6.49
C GLU A 60 -13.12 -9.93 -6.48
N ALA A 61 -13.78 -10.57 -5.51
CA ALA A 61 -15.24 -10.62 -5.42
C ALA A 61 -15.84 -9.21 -5.25
N CYS A 62 -15.28 -8.40 -4.35
CA CYS A 62 -15.72 -7.03 -4.13
C CYS A 62 -15.55 -6.17 -5.38
N LEU A 63 -14.35 -6.14 -5.98
CA LEU A 63 -14.08 -5.33 -7.16
C LEU A 63 -14.90 -5.77 -8.38
N ARG A 64 -15.17 -7.08 -8.54
CA ARG A 64 -16.05 -7.59 -9.60
C ARG A 64 -17.51 -7.20 -9.42
N SER A 65 -18.02 -7.15 -8.20
CA SER A 65 -19.40 -6.69 -7.96
C SER A 65 -19.61 -5.23 -8.39
N MET A 66 -18.52 -4.46 -8.48
CA MET A 66 -18.48 -3.06 -8.87
C MET A 66 -17.88 -2.84 -10.27
N GLN A 67 -17.90 -3.86 -11.15
CA GLN A 67 -17.20 -3.84 -12.44
C GLN A 67 -17.51 -2.59 -13.29
N SER A 68 -18.77 -2.13 -13.31
CA SER A 68 -19.19 -0.93 -14.05
C SER A 68 -18.54 0.37 -13.55
N LYS A 69 -18.05 0.38 -12.31
CA LYS A 69 -17.43 1.55 -11.66
C LYS A 69 -15.90 1.51 -11.67
N LEU A 70 -15.29 0.36 -11.97
CA LEU A 70 -13.83 0.17 -11.91
C LEU A 70 -13.07 1.17 -12.78
N TYR A 71 -13.58 1.48 -13.98
CA TYR A 71 -12.97 2.46 -14.88
C TYR A 71 -12.86 3.85 -14.23
N HIS A 72 -13.92 4.27 -13.54
CA HIS A 72 -13.97 5.55 -12.81
C HIS A 72 -13.16 5.52 -11.51
N MET A 73 -12.86 4.33 -10.99
CA MET A 73 -11.93 4.12 -9.87
C MET A 73 -10.47 4.10 -10.31
N GLY A 74 -10.17 4.31 -11.60
CA GLY A 74 -8.82 4.36 -12.15
C GLY A 74 -8.28 3.02 -12.64
N PHE A 75 -9.02 1.93 -12.48
CA PHE A 75 -8.60 0.63 -13.02
C PHE A 75 -8.71 0.61 -14.54
N ARG A 76 -7.74 -0.03 -15.18
CA ARG A 76 -7.71 -0.33 -16.61
C ARG A 76 -7.63 -1.83 -16.85
N GLY A 77 -7.01 -2.55 -15.92
CA GLY A 77 -6.86 -3.99 -15.99
C GLY A 77 -7.99 -4.79 -15.36
N LYS A 78 -8.11 -6.05 -15.81
CA LYS A 78 -9.04 -7.01 -15.18
C LYS A 78 -8.44 -7.51 -13.87
N VAL A 79 -9.17 -7.32 -12.79
CA VAL A 79 -8.80 -7.86 -11.48
C VAL A 79 -9.25 -9.32 -11.38
N SER A 80 -8.29 -10.21 -11.17
CA SER A 80 -8.53 -11.61 -10.87
C SER A 80 -7.60 -12.09 -9.76
N ARG A 81 -8.00 -13.11 -9.00
CA ARG A 81 -7.19 -13.63 -7.89
C ARG A 81 -5.80 -14.08 -8.36
N SER A 82 -5.72 -14.80 -9.48
CA SER A 82 -4.43 -15.26 -10.02
C SER A 82 -3.58 -14.08 -10.46
N THR A 83 -4.16 -13.10 -11.17
CA THR A 83 -3.43 -11.89 -11.58
C THR A 83 -2.88 -11.12 -10.39
N LEU A 84 -3.64 -10.98 -9.30
CA LEU A 84 -3.16 -10.35 -8.07
C LEU A 84 -2.03 -11.14 -7.41
N ALA A 85 -2.16 -12.47 -7.35
CA ALA A 85 -1.13 -13.34 -6.79
C ALA A 85 0.19 -13.21 -7.59
N ASP A 86 0.12 -13.38 -8.91
CA ASP A 86 1.28 -13.27 -9.81
C ASP A 86 1.94 -11.89 -9.71
N ALA A 87 1.13 -10.82 -9.67
CA ALA A 87 1.64 -9.45 -9.53
C ALA A 87 2.32 -9.21 -8.17
N ASN A 88 1.78 -9.77 -7.09
CA ASN A 88 2.38 -9.64 -5.75
C ASN A 88 3.69 -10.44 -5.62
N GLU A 89 3.83 -11.54 -6.36
CA GLU A 89 5.04 -12.36 -6.34
C GLU A 89 6.15 -11.81 -7.24
N LEU A 90 5.80 -11.36 -8.45
CA LEU A 90 6.79 -11.08 -9.49
C LEU A 90 7.25 -9.63 -9.55
N ARG A 91 6.45 -8.67 -9.09
CA ARG A 91 6.79 -7.24 -9.24
C ARG A 91 7.77 -6.79 -8.19
N ASP A 92 8.70 -5.96 -8.63
CA ASP A 92 9.71 -5.39 -7.75
C ASP A 92 9.04 -4.51 -6.67
N TRP A 93 9.10 -4.97 -5.44
CA TRP A 93 8.52 -4.30 -4.28
C TRP A 93 9.10 -2.89 -4.07
N ARG A 94 10.32 -2.61 -4.59
CA ARG A 94 10.98 -1.31 -4.48
C ARG A 94 10.21 -0.19 -5.17
N ILE A 95 9.37 -0.51 -6.16
CA ILE A 95 8.46 0.46 -6.78
C ILE A 95 7.55 1.09 -5.72
N TYR A 96 6.93 0.25 -4.89
CA TYR A 96 5.99 0.67 -3.86
C TYR A 96 6.70 1.28 -2.65
N ALA A 97 7.91 0.78 -2.31
CA ALA A 97 8.72 1.36 -1.26
C ALA A 97 9.18 2.79 -1.60
N ASP A 98 9.71 3.01 -2.80
CA ASP A 98 10.11 4.34 -3.26
C ASP A 98 8.91 5.29 -3.32
N PHE A 99 7.77 4.79 -3.80
CA PHE A 99 6.55 5.60 -3.83
C PHE A 99 6.06 5.96 -2.42
N ALA A 100 6.16 5.04 -1.46
CA ALA A 100 5.86 5.33 -0.06
C ALA A 100 6.77 6.44 0.50
N GLN A 101 8.06 6.45 0.15
CA GLN A 101 8.96 7.55 0.54
C GLN A 101 8.55 8.90 -0.04
N VAL A 102 8.08 8.93 -1.30
CA VAL A 102 7.51 10.14 -1.91
C VAL A 102 6.28 10.61 -1.12
N LEU A 103 5.36 9.70 -0.79
CA LEU A 103 4.16 10.04 -0.03
C LEU A 103 4.49 10.54 1.39
N ILE A 104 5.47 9.93 2.07
CA ILE A 104 5.98 10.39 3.37
C ILE A 104 6.53 11.81 3.26
N GLY A 105 7.31 12.11 2.23
CA GLY A 105 7.85 13.45 1.98
C GLY A 105 6.77 14.52 1.72
N ILE A 106 5.65 14.12 1.12
CA ILE A 106 4.49 15.00 0.92
C ILE A 106 3.69 15.17 2.20
N ALA A 107 3.50 14.08 2.96
CA ALA A 107 2.66 14.07 4.15
C ALA A 107 3.30 14.85 5.31
N ARG A 108 4.59 14.66 5.59
CA ARG A 108 5.23 15.26 6.78
C ARG A 108 5.02 16.78 6.91
N PRO A 109 5.22 17.61 5.87
CA PRO A 109 4.98 19.05 5.98
C PRO A 109 3.53 19.43 6.29
N LEU A 110 2.55 18.58 5.95
CA LEU A 110 1.13 18.86 6.21
C LEU A 110 0.77 18.77 7.69
N TYR A 111 1.56 18.03 8.48
CA TYR A 111 1.35 17.82 9.92
C TYR A 111 2.36 18.59 10.78
N ALA A 112 3.23 19.41 10.18
CA ALA A 112 4.31 20.08 10.90
C ALA A 112 3.80 21.06 11.98
N ASP A 113 2.64 21.68 11.73
CA ASP A 113 2.01 22.65 12.63
C ASP A 113 0.89 22.02 13.49
N ASP A 114 0.65 20.71 13.37
CA ASP A 114 -0.40 20.04 14.13
C ASP A 114 0.02 19.88 15.60
N PRO A 115 -0.86 20.24 16.56
CA PRO A 115 -0.54 20.13 17.97
C PRO A 115 -0.43 18.67 18.38
N LEU A 116 0.69 18.29 19.01
CA LEU A 116 0.99 16.94 19.48
C LEU A 116 0.02 16.42 20.57
N GLY A 117 -0.80 17.31 21.15
CA GLY A 117 -1.70 16.99 22.27
C GLY A 117 -0.99 16.78 23.62
N VAL A 118 0.32 17.02 23.67
CA VAL A 118 1.17 17.01 24.87
C VAL A 118 2.01 18.29 24.91
N GLU A 119 2.22 18.86 26.09
CA GLU A 119 3.02 20.06 26.32
C GLU A 119 4.53 19.76 26.22
N LEU A 120 4.98 19.36 25.03
CA LEU A 120 6.38 19.13 24.72
C LEU A 120 6.74 19.94 23.47
N ASN A 121 7.81 20.72 23.56
CA ASN A 121 8.31 21.54 22.45
C ASN A 121 9.24 20.75 21.50
N GLU A 122 9.58 19.51 21.86
CA GLU A 122 10.52 18.66 21.15
C GLU A 122 9.80 17.56 20.37
N ASN A 123 10.40 17.11 19.26
CA ASN A 123 9.87 16.01 18.45
C ASN A 123 9.82 14.71 19.27
N LEU A 124 8.64 14.11 19.35
CA LEU A 124 8.42 12.85 20.07
C LEU A 124 8.37 11.67 19.10
N TYR A 125 9.24 10.69 19.32
CA TYR A 125 9.30 9.49 18.50
C TYR A 125 8.85 8.26 19.26
N ALA A 126 8.02 7.43 18.62
CA ALA A 126 7.65 6.10 19.11
C ALA A 126 8.36 5.03 18.29
N LEU A 127 8.99 4.06 18.95
CA LEU A 127 9.51 2.87 18.30
C LEU A 127 8.48 1.75 18.39
N ASP A 128 7.77 1.50 17.30
CA ASP A 128 6.87 0.37 17.19
C ASP A 128 7.63 -0.91 16.81
N SER A 129 7.14 -2.04 17.31
CA SER A 129 7.72 -3.35 17.11
C SER A 129 6.61 -4.36 16.77
N THR A 130 6.23 -4.41 15.51
CA THR A 130 5.18 -5.30 15.02
C THR A 130 5.76 -6.66 14.59
N THR A 131 5.11 -7.76 15.01
CA THR A 131 5.44 -9.12 14.55
C THR A 131 4.45 -9.55 13.49
N ILE A 132 4.94 -9.85 12.29
CA ILE A 132 4.14 -10.34 11.17
C ILE A 132 4.29 -11.86 11.16
N ASP A 133 3.23 -12.57 11.53
CA ASP A 133 3.19 -14.02 11.50
C ASP A 133 3.21 -14.54 10.06
N LEU A 134 4.06 -15.53 9.81
CA LEU A 134 4.23 -16.17 8.50
C LEU A 134 4.00 -17.68 8.61
N CYS A 135 3.65 -18.28 7.48
CA CYS A 135 3.53 -19.72 7.38
C CYS A 135 4.91 -20.35 7.14
N LEU A 136 5.38 -21.22 8.05
CA LEU A 136 6.71 -21.84 7.94
C LEU A 136 6.87 -22.71 6.69
N SER A 137 5.79 -23.31 6.19
CA SER A 137 5.84 -24.09 4.94
C SER A 137 6.03 -23.23 3.69
N LEU A 138 5.55 -21.98 3.71
CA LEU A 138 5.71 -21.03 2.60
C LEU A 138 7.00 -20.22 2.75
N PHE A 139 7.41 -19.89 3.98
CA PHE A 139 8.56 -19.07 4.30
C PHE A 139 9.52 -19.82 5.25
N PRO A 140 10.22 -20.86 4.76
CA PRO A 140 11.09 -21.68 5.62
C PRO A 140 12.29 -20.91 6.18
N TRP A 141 12.65 -19.79 5.56
CA TRP A 141 13.73 -18.90 6.00
C TRP A 141 13.35 -18.04 7.22
N ALA A 142 12.06 -17.79 7.45
CA ALA A 142 11.58 -16.83 8.45
C ALA A 142 11.39 -17.46 9.85
N ARG A 143 12.35 -18.25 10.35
CA ARG A 143 12.22 -18.99 11.61
C ARG A 143 12.24 -18.04 12.82
N PHE A 144 11.16 -18.00 13.59
CA PHE A 144 11.04 -17.16 14.81
C PHE A 144 11.00 -18.00 16.10
N ARG A 145 10.25 -19.10 16.12
CA ARG A 145 10.23 -20.10 17.21
C ARG A 145 10.23 -21.51 16.62
N ARG A 146 10.34 -22.55 17.47
CA ARG A 146 10.37 -23.98 17.06
C ARG A 146 9.32 -24.34 15.98
N HIS A 147 8.10 -23.82 16.11
CA HIS A 147 6.99 -24.11 15.20
C HIS A 147 6.32 -22.86 14.60
N LYS A 148 6.97 -21.68 14.67
CA LYS A 148 6.41 -20.44 14.12
C LYS A 148 7.41 -19.75 13.20
N ALA A 149 6.93 -19.33 12.04
CA ALA A 149 7.63 -18.39 11.20
C ALA A 149 7.07 -16.98 11.41
N ALA A 150 7.94 -15.98 11.46
CA ALA A 150 7.53 -14.58 11.56
C ALA A 150 8.68 -13.66 11.16
N VAL A 151 8.34 -12.43 10.79
CA VAL A 151 9.28 -11.32 10.66
C VAL A 151 8.91 -10.25 11.68
N LYS A 152 9.92 -9.71 12.37
CA LYS A 152 9.73 -8.61 13.32
C LYS A 152 10.15 -7.31 12.66
N MET A 153 9.20 -6.38 12.51
CA MET A 153 9.41 -5.07 11.93
C MET A 153 9.53 -4.04 13.04
N HIS A 154 10.62 -3.27 13.01
CA HIS A 154 10.84 -2.15 13.91
C HIS A 154 10.65 -0.85 13.11
N THR A 155 9.69 -0.03 13.52
CA THR A 155 9.36 1.22 12.81
C THR A 155 9.43 2.38 13.77
N LEU A 156 10.28 3.36 13.49
CA LEU A 156 10.28 4.62 14.21
C LEU A 156 9.19 5.50 13.61
N LEU A 157 8.29 5.99 14.44
CA LEU A 157 7.19 6.88 14.06
C LEU A 157 7.42 8.24 14.70
N ASP A 158 7.28 9.30 13.91
CA ASP A 158 7.07 10.65 14.44
C ASP A 158 5.62 10.77 14.90
N LEU A 159 5.42 11.05 16.20
CA LEU A 159 4.09 11.09 16.79
C LEU A 159 3.28 12.34 16.42
N HIS A 160 3.88 13.39 15.84
CA HIS A 160 3.12 14.55 15.33
C HIS A 160 2.16 14.13 14.21
N GLY A 161 2.66 13.39 13.21
CA GLY A 161 1.86 12.92 12.09
C GLY A 161 1.49 11.43 12.14
N SER A 162 2.02 10.68 13.12
CA SER A 162 2.05 9.20 13.08
C SER A 162 2.69 8.67 11.78
N ILE A 163 3.74 9.35 11.30
CA ILE A 163 4.40 9.05 10.02
C ILE A 163 5.73 8.33 10.29
N PRO A 164 6.08 7.27 9.55
CA PRO A 164 7.38 6.63 9.66
C PRO A 164 8.57 7.55 9.37
N THR A 165 9.63 7.39 10.19
CA THR A 165 10.91 8.10 10.08
C THR A 165 12.08 7.13 10.02
N PHE A 166 13.02 7.38 9.10
CA PHE A 166 14.14 6.51 8.74
C PHE A 166 15.42 7.32 8.62
#